data_AF-A0A960E2L4-F1
#
_entry.id   AF-A0A960E2L4-F1
#
_cell.length_a   1.000
_cell.length_b   1.000
_cell.length_c   1.000
_cell.angle_alpha   90.00
_cell.angle_beta   90.00
_cell.angle_gamma   90.00
#
_symmetry.space_group_name_H-M   'P 1'
#
loop_
_entity.id
_entity.type
_entity.pdbx_description
1 polymer ?
#
loop_
_entity_poly.entity_id
_entity_poly.type
_entity_poly.pdbx_seq_one_letter_code
_entity_poly.pdbx_strand_id
1 'polypeptide(L)'
;GMVDVPGTIVRVRSEGEVSATAGDAIVEIAVDRGWTWVSPGDGPATAVRVELPHASVRIAAGATALAVAEVDGSAFVIVADGSVDLERIEGGGTLTRGTVAMVDAAGEVNLDQASDAEIEGDPLVAENLALDAEL
;
A
#
# COMPACT_ATOMS: atom_id res chain seq x y z
N GLY A 1 -10.80 -8.38 -5.50
CA GLY A 1 -10.64 -9.61 -4.70
C GLY A 1 -10.29 -9.23 -3.28
N MET A 2 -10.46 -10.16 -2.34
CA MET A 2 -9.98 -10.03 -0.96
C MET A 2 -8.93 -11.12 -0.75
N VAL A 3 -7.81 -10.78 -0.14
CA VAL A 3 -6.79 -11.75 0.28
C VAL A 3 -6.99 -11.99 1.77
N ASP A 4 -7.19 -13.24 2.16
CA ASP A 4 -7.37 -13.60 3.57
C ASP A 4 -5.99 -13.70 4.25
N VAL A 5 -5.70 -12.72 5.11
CA VAL A 5 -4.50 -12.69 5.95
C VAL A 5 -4.96 -12.49 7.40
N PRO A 6 -4.66 -13.41 8.33
CA PRO A 6 -5.12 -13.29 9.70
C PRO A 6 -4.74 -11.94 10.34
N GLY A 7 -5.75 -11.21 10.83
CA GLY A 7 -5.56 -9.91 11.48
C GLY A 7 -5.12 -8.79 10.55
N THR A 8 -5.18 -8.97 9.23
CA THR A 8 -4.79 -7.98 8.24
C THR A 8 -5.88 -7.87 7.17
N ILE A 9 -6.32 -6.64 6.91
CA ILE A 9 -7.23 -6.35 5.84
C ILE A 9 -6.42 -6.09 4.57
N VAL A 10 -6.68 -6.90 3.55
CA VAL A 10 -6.12 -6.72 2.21
C VAL A 10 -7.26 -6.71 1.19
N ARG A 11 -7.54 -5.54 0.62
CA ARG A 11 -8.52 -5.39 -0.47
C ARG A 11 -7.80 -5.01 -1.75
N VAL A 12 -8.10 -5.70 -2.83
CA VAL A 12 -7.36 -5.54 -4.09
C VAL A 12 -8.31 -5.41 -5.27
N ARG A 13 -8.03 -4.49 -6.17
CA ARG A 13 -8.61 -4.45 -7.51
C ARG A 13 -7.48 -4.32 -8.52
N SER A 14 -7.10 -5.44 -9.11
CA SER A 14 -6.11 -5.51 -10.18
C SER A 14 -6.75 -5.89 -11.52
N GLU A 15 -6.16 -5.42 -12.62
CA GLU A 15 -6.41 -5.97 -13.95
C GLU A 15 -5.46 -7.15 -14.28
N GLY A 16 -4.63 -7.56 -13.31
CA GLY A 16 -3.66 -8.66 -13.40
C GLY A 16 -3.77 -9.65 -12.24
N GLU A 17 -2.86 -10.63 -12.20
CA GLU A 17 -2.81 -11.63 -11.13
C GLU A 17 -2.29 -11.01 -9.84
N VAL A 18 -3.02 -11.17 -8.75
CA VAL A 18 -2.55 -10.82 -7.40
C VAL A 18 -2.20 -12.13 -6.74
N SER A 19 -0.91 -12.34 -6.52
CA SER A 19 -0.43 -13.46 -5.73
C SER A 19 -0.14 -12.99 -4.32
N ALA A 20 -0.59 -13.79 -3.35
CA ALA A 20 -0.26 -13.61 -1.95
C ALA A 20 0.57 -14.82 -1.52
N THR A 21 1.84 -14.58 -1.16
CA THR A 21 2.68 -15.64 -0.57
C THR A 21 2.90 -15.32 0.89
N ALA A 22 2.41 -16.20 1.76
CA ALA A 22 2.75 -16.15 3.17
C ALA A 22 4.14 -16.76 3.35
N GLY A 23 5.15 -15.94 3.62
CA GLY A 23 6.42 -16.38 4.17
C GLY A 23 6.35 -16.52 5.69
N ASP A 24 7.44 -16.97 6.32
CA ASP A 24 7.49 -17.21 7.78
C ASP A 24 7.19 -15.96 8.65
N ALA A 25 7.11 -14.76 8.07
CA ALA A 25 6.76 -13.52 8.79
C ALA A 25 6.25 -12.34 7.92
N ILE A 26 6.11 -12.50 6.60
CA ILE A 26 5.69 -11.42 5.68
C ILE A 26 4.67 -11.97 4.68
N VAL A 27 3.60 -11.22 4.41
CA VAL A 27 2.72 -11.48 3.26
C VAL A 27 3.17 -10.60 2.12
N GLU A 28 3.55 -11.21 1.00
CA GLU A 28 3.93 -10.50 -0.21
C GLU A 28 2.75 -10.42 -1.16
N ILE A 29 2.45 -9.21 -1.66
CA ILE A 29 1.38 -8.92 -2.62
C ILE A 29 2.02 -8.29 -3.84
N ALA A 30 1.98 -8.96 -4.99
CA ALA A 30 2.41 -8.37 -6.25
C ALA A 30 1.27 -7.58 -6.92
N VAL A 31 1.55 -6.32 -7.30
CA VAL A 31 0.61 -5.45 -8.01
C VAL A 31 1.27 -4.86 -9.24
N ASP A 32 1.05 -5.50 -10.39
CA ASP A 32 1.56 -4.99 -11.67
C ASP A 32 0.65 -3.90 -12.25
N ARG A 33 -0.67 -3.97 -11.98
CA ARG A 33 -1.70 -3.01 -12.44
C ARG A 33 -2.91 -2.99 -11.51
N GLY A 34 -3.44 -1.80 -11.23
CA GLY A 34 -4.60 -1.58 -10.38
C GLY A 34 -4.21 -1.09 -9.00
N TRP A 35 -4.95 -1.45 -7.95
CA TRP A 35 -4.69 -0.97 -6.60
C TRP A 35 -4.84 -2.04 -5.52
N THR A 36 -4.13 -1.85 -4.42
CA THR A 36 -4.25 -2.62 -3.18
C THR A 36 -4.36 -1.69 -1.97
N TRP A 37 -5.34 -1.96 -1.12
CA TRP A 37 -5.50 -1.36 0.20
C TRP A 37 -5.04 -2.35 1.25
N VAL A 38 -4.18 -1.90 2.13
CA VAL A 38 -3.59 -2.74 3.18
C VAL A 38 -3.71 -2.02 4.52
N SER A 39 -4.39 -2.67 5.47
CA SER A 39 -4.52 -2.24 6.85
C SER A 39 -4.28 -3.44 7.78
N PRO A 40 -3.02 -3.69 8.20
CA PRO A 40 -2.71 -4.71 9.19
C PRO A 40 -3.12 -4.20 10.57
N GLY A 41 -3.95 -4.96 11.29
CA GLY A 41 -4.41 -4.57 12.63
C GLY A 41 -3.29 -4.49 13.66
N ASP A 42 -3.60 -4.00 14.87
CA ASP A 42 -2.64 -3.73 15.96
C ASP A 42 -1.99 -4.98 16.61
N GLY A 43 -2.24 -6.17 16.06
CA GLY A 43 -1.73 -7.45 16.58
C GLY A 43 -0.29 -7.74 16.15
N PRO A 44 0.21 -8.97 16.39
CA PRO A 44 1.42 -9.49 15.76
C PRO A 44 1.16 -9.77 14.26
N ALA A 45 0.55 -8.79 13.58
CA ALA A 45 0.21 -8.89 12.18
C ALA A 45 1.50 -9.04 11.38
N THR A 46 1.49 -10.06 10.55
CA THR A 46 2.49 -10.31 9.53
C THR A 46 2.64 -9.03 8.72
N ALA A 47 3.84 -8.43 8.71
CA ALA A 47 4.08 -7.24 7.90
C ALA A 47 3.70 -7.56 6.45
N VAL A 48 3.04 -6.63 5.77
CA VAL A 48 2.67 -6.82 4.37
C VAL A 48 3.68 -6.10 3.51
N ARG A 49 4.19 -6.78 2.49
CA ARG A 49 5.05 -6.19 1.47
C ARG A 49 4.27 -6.14 0.17
N VAL A 50 4.09 -4.95 -0.38
CA VAL A 50 3.48 -4.75 -1.70
C VAL A 50 4.61 -4.55 -2.70
N GLU A 51 4.75 -5.46 -3.65
CA GLU A 51 5.67 -5.34 -4.78
C GLU A 51 5.00 -4.52 -5.88
N LEU A 52 5.68 -3.46 -6.31
CA LEU A 52 5.30 -2.56 -7.39
C LEU A 52 6.35 -2.65 -8.52
N PRO A 53 6.08 -2.15 -9.74
CA PRO A 53 6.98 -2.34 -10.89
C PRO A 53 8.44 -1.90 -10.67
N HIS A 54 8.67 -0.87 -9.84
CA HIS A 54 9.99 -0.28 -9.61
C HIS A 54 10.34 -0.05 -8.12
N ALA A 55 9.50 -0.53 -7.21
CA ALA A 55 9.69 -0.37 -5.77
C ALA A 55 8.92 -1.45 -5.00
N SER A 56 9.15 -1.55 -3.70
CA SER A 56 8.25 -2.26 -2.80
C SER A 56 7.90 -1.38 -1.61
N VAL A 57 6.74 -1.62 -1.00
CA VAL A 57 6.33 -0.93 0.23
C VAL A 57 6.09 -1.96 1.30
N ARG A 58 6.72 -1.78 2.44
CA ARG A 58 6.49 -2.56 3.64
C ARG A 58 5.55 -1.81 4.58
N ILE A 59 4.46 -2.47 4.95
CA ILE A 59 3.37 -1.94 5.77
C ILE A 59 3.34 -2.77 7.05
N ALA A 60 3.71 -2.14 8.16
CA ALA A 60 3.75 -2.78 9.48
C ALA A 60 2.36 -2.78 10.15
N ALA A 61 2.23 -3.52 11.25
CA ALA A 61 1.06 -3.46 12.13
C ALA A 61 0.76 -2.02 12.56
N GLY A 62 -0.51 -1.62 12.49
CA GLY A 62 -0.97 -0.28 12.87
C GLY A 62 -0.69 0.81 11.81
N ALA A 63 -0.24 0.44 10.61
CA ALA A 63 -0.13 1.35 9.46
C ALA A 63 -1.20 1.02 8.42
N THR A 64 -1.62 2.02 7.65
CA THR A 64 -2.60 1.83 6.59
C THR A 64 -2.17 2.59 5.35
N ALA A 65 -2.16 1.91 4.20
CA ALA A 65 -1.80 2.54 2.93
C ALA A 65 -2.58 1.98 1.74
N LEU A 66 -2.74 2.86 0.76
CA LEU A 66 -3.18 2.53 -0.59
C LEU A 66 -1.94 2.51 -1.50
N ALA A 67 -1.75 1.43 -2.25
CA ALA A 67 -0.77 1.39 -3.33
C ALA A 67 -1.48 1.17 -4.66
N VAL A 68 -1.10 1.93 -5.67
CA VAL A 68 -1.67 1.94 -7.02
C VAL A 68 -0.54 1.73 -8.03
N ALA A 69 -0.69 0.78 -8.95
CA ALA A 69 0.21 0.60 -10.09
C ALA A 69 -0.54 0.92 -11.38
N GLU A 70 0.03 1.81 -12.18
CA GLU A 70 -0.55 2.28 -13.42
C GLU A 70 -0.07 1.49 -14.64
N VAL A 71 -0.79 1.61 -15.75
CA VAL A 71 -0.50 0.89 -17.00
C VAL A 71 0.84 1.31 -17.61
N ASP A 72 1.27 2.55 -17.35
CA ASP A 72 2.52 3.11 -17.85
C ASP A 72 3.76 2.67 -17.04
N GLY A 73 3.56 1.90 -15.96
CA GLY A 73 4.61 1.41 -15.08
C GLY A 73 4.90 2.33 -13.89
N SER A 74 4.25 3.49 -13.80
CA SER A 74 4.31 4.31 -12.59
C SER A 74 3.48 3.71 -11.45
N ALA A 75 3.76 4.14 -10.23
CA ALA A 75 3.02 3.73 -9.05
C ALA A 75 2.85 4.87 -8.05
N PHE A 76 1.75 4.84 -7.31
CA PHE A 76 1.45 5.78 -6.24
C PHE A 76 1.26 5.04 -4.91
N VAL A 77 1.74 5.64 -3.83
CA VAL A 77 1.57 5.14 -2.47
C VAL A 77 1.03 6.28 -1.62
N ILE A 78 -0.15 6.09 -1.03
CA ILE A 78 -0.78 7.05 -0.13
C ILE A 78 -0.79 6.43 1.27
N VAL A 79 -0.15 7.11 2.22
CA VAL A 79 -0.14 6.68 3.63
C VAL A 79 -1.32 7.32 4.35
N ALA A 80 -2.37 6.52 4.59
CA ALA A 80 -3.58 6.96 5.27
C ALA A 80 -3.40 6.99 6.79
N ASP A 81 -2.64 6.05 7.36
CA ASP A 81 -2.32 6.06 8.78
C ASP A 81 -0.97 5.40 9.10
N GLY A 82 -0.37 5.78 10.23
CA GLY A 82 0.91 5.24 10.68
C GLY A 82 2.10 5.60 9.77
N SER A 83 3.02 4.66 9.62
CA SER A 83 4.22 4.78 8.79
C SER A 83 4.46 3.53 7.98
N VAL A 84 4.93 3.69 6.76
CA VAL A 84 5.30 2.60 5.84
C VAL A 84 6.73 2.80 5.37
N ASP A 85 7.44 1.72 5.09
CA ASP A 85 8.80 1.79 4.55
C ASP A 85 8.76 1.57 3.04
N LEU A 86 9.15 2.58 2.27
CA LEU A 86 9.39 2.47 0.83
C LEU A 86 10.78 1.85 0.64
N GLU A 87 10.82 0.68 0.03
CA GLU A 87 12.03 -0.10 -0.22
C GLU A 87 12.41 0.00 -1.71
N ARG A 88 13.68 0.33 -1.99
CA ARG A 88 14.25 0.41 -3.34
C ARG A 88 15.66 -0.16 -3.37
N ILE A 89 16.15 -0.50 -4.57
CA ILE A 89 17.53 -0.95 -4.80
C ILE A 89 18.54 0.11 -4.33
N GLU A 90 18.24 1.40 -4.56
CA GLU A 90 19.06 2.52 -4.08
C GLU A 90 18.18 3.53 -3.33
N GLY A 91 18.34 3.61 -2.01
CA GLY A 91 17.70 4.65 -1.19
C GLY A 91 16.19 4.49 -1.04
N GLY A 92 15.80 3.63 -0.09
CA GLY A 92 14.46 3.63 0.50
C GLY A 92 14.29 4.70 1.58
N GLY A 93 13.10 4.79 2.14
CA GLY A 93 12.79 5.72 3.23
C GLY A 93 11.45 5.45 3.88
N THR A 94 11.30 5.91 5.11
CA THR A 94 10.03 5.83 5.84
C THR A 94 9.11 6.96 5.38
N LEU A 95 7.91 6.60 4.94
CA LEU A 95 6.81 7.50 4.61
C LEU A 95 5.84 7.53 5.79
N THR A 96 5.45 8.71 6.24
CA THR A 96 4.47 8.88 7.32
C THR A 96 3.10 9.21 6.76
N ARG A 97 2.05 9.05 7.56
CA ARG A 97 0.70 9.58 7.29
C ARG A 97 0.77 10.98 6.67
N GLY A 98 -0.06 11.21 5.65
CA GLY A 98 -0.04 12.45 4.89
C GLY A 98 0.87 12.41 3.66
N THR A 99 1.75 11.41 3.55
CA THR A 99 2.67 11.32 2.41
C THR A 99 2.02 10.65 1.21
N VAL A 100 2.17 11.28 0.06
CA VAL A 100 1.91 10.69 -1.25
C VAL A 100 3.25 10.50 -1.96
N ALA A 101 3.63 9.26 -2.22
CA ALA A 101 4.82 8.94 -3.01
C ALA A 101 4.40 8.53 -4.41
N MET A 102 5.00 9.15 -5.42
CA MET A 102 4.91 8.74 -6.82
C MET A 102 6.25 8.14 -7.22
N VAL A 103 6.24 6.88 -7.65
CA VAL A 103 7.36 6.22 -8.32
C VAL A 103 7.08 6.26 -9.82
N ASP A 104 7.89 6.96 -10.59
CA ASP A 104 7.69 7.01 -12.05
C ASP A 104 8.16 5.73 -12.75
N ALA A 105 7.90 5.63 -14.06
CA ALA A 105 8.30 4.47 -14.87
C ALA A 105 9.84 4.33 -15.05
N ALA A 106 10.63 5.31 -14.60
CA ALA A 106 12.09 5.19 -14.50
C ALA A 106 12.55 4.72 -13.11
N GLY A 107 11.64 4.64 -12.14
CA GLY A 107 11.91 4.27 -10.75
C GLY A 107 12.26 5.46 -9.85
N GLU A 108 12.12 6.69 -10.34
CA GLU A 108 12.39 7.90 -9.54
C GLU A 108 11.22 8.21 -8.62
N VAL A 109 11.52 8.65 -7.41
CA VAL A 109 10.54 8.91 -6.36
C VAL A 109 10.33 10.41 -6.21
N ASN A 110 9.08 10.84 -6.33
CA ASN A 110 8.63 12.17 -5.96
C ASN A 110 7.71 12.04 -4.74
N LEU A 111 7.96 12.87 -3.73
CA LEU A 111 7.20 12.89 -2.50
C LEU A 111 6.41 14.18 -2.43
N ASP A 112 5.15 14.07 -2.07
CA ASP A 112 4.27 15.19 -1.76
C ASP A 112 3.61 14.99 -0.40
N GLN A 113 3.03 16.04 0.14
CA GLN A 113 2.26 16.03 1.38
C GLN A 113 0.83 16.44 1.09
N ALA A 114 -0.09 15.57 1.48
CA ALA A 114 -1.52 15.80 1.45
C ALA A 114 -2.05 15.97 2.88
N SER A 115 -2.96 16.91 3.06
CA SER A 115 -3.74 17.03 4.29
C SER A 115 -4.70 15.83 4.46
N ASP A 116 -5.15 15.59 5.69
CA ASP A 116 -6.14 14.54 5.96
C ASP A 116 -7.40 14.69 5.09
N ALA A 117 -7.86 15.92 4.86
CA ALA A 117 -9.03 16.18 4.01
C ALA A 117 -8.78 15.88 2.52
N GLU A 118 -7.55 16.02 2.03
CA GLU A 118 -7.19 15.64 0.66
C GLU A 118 -7.09 14.13 0.53
N ILE A 119 -6.53 13.44 1.53
CA ILE A 119 -6.47 11.97 1.58
C ILE A 119 -7.87 11.36 1.68
N GLU A 120 -8.70 11.83 2.61
CA GLU A 120 -10.10 11.40 2.76
C GLU A 120 -10.98 11.81 1.58
N GLY A 121 -10.53 12.79 0.78
CA GLY A 121 -11.17 13.21 -0.46
C GLY A 121 -10.90 12.26 -1.64
N ASP A 122 -9.87 11.42 -1.57
CA ASP A 122 -9.61 10.40 -2.58
C ASP A 122 -10.71 9.32 -2.52
N PRO A 123 -11.41 9.03 -3.65
CA PRO A 123 -12.52 8.09 -3.64
C PRO A 123 -12.16 6.67 -3.20
N LEU A 124 -10.96 6.18 -3.51
CA LEU A 124 -10.52 4.83 -3.13
C LEU A 124 -10.16 4.79 -1.66
N VAL A 125 -9.48 5.81 -1.14
CA VAL A 125 -9.17 5.91 0.29
C VAL A 125 -10.46 6.02 1.09
N ALA A 126 -11.37 6.92 0.70
CA ALA A 126 -12.65 7.12 1.38
C ALA A 126 -13.50 5.83 1.43
N GLU A 127 -13.63 5.13 0.31
CA GLU A 127 -14.36 3.86 0.22
C GLU A 127 -13.75 2.80 1.16
N ASN A 128 -12.43 2.64 1.14
CA ASN A 128 -11.77 1.62 1.97
C ASN A 128 -11.82 1.95 3.47
N LEU A 129 -11.66 3.23 3.86
CA LEU A 129 -11.80 3.67 5.24
C LEU A 129 -13.22 3.41 5.76
N ALA A 130 -14.25 3.67 4.95
CA ALA A 130 -15.63 3.37 5.31
C ALA A 130 -15.83 1.85 5.52
N LEU A 131 -15.25 1.03 4.64
CA LEU A 131 -15.28 -0.44 4.78
C LEU A 131 -14.49 -0.95 5.98
N ASP A 132 -13.41 -0.27 6.39
CA ASP A 132 -12.65 -0.62 7.60
C ASP A 132 -13.47 -0.36 8.86
N ALA A 133 -14.28 0.70 8.89
CA ALA A 133 -15.14 1.04 10.02
C ALA A 133 -16.32 0.07 10.25
N GLU A 134 -16.62 -0.81 9.28
CA GLU A 134 -17.70 -1.80 9.35
C GLU A 134 -17.26 -3.16 9.94
N LEU A 135 -15.96 -3.35 10.19
CA LEU A 135 -15.35 -4.60 10.66
C LEU A 135 -15.12 -4.61 12.18
#